data_AF-A0A3C1MB80-F1
#
_entry.id   AF-A0A3C1MB80-F1
#
_cell.length_a   1.000
_cell.length_b   1.000
_cell.length_c   1.000
_cell.angle_alpha   90.00
_cell.angle_beta   90.00
_cell.angle_gamma   90.00
#
_symmetry.space_group_name_H-M   'P 1'
#
loop_
_entity.id
_entity.type
_entity.pdbx_description
1 polymer ?
#
loop_
_entity_poly.entity_id
_entity_poly.type
_entity_poly.pdbx_seq_one_letter_code
_entity_poly.pdbx_strand_id
1 'polypeptide(L)'
;MTSTAKTVVRDAAIVYGLTFAAGLCMAAAGITLENNSSTAYLCNLLSGVLGFTLVGTRLSANRAEHLAWVAATLWTFNLTNIVLGLQTSSAWIHSGLTILLMASLGGSLAMILTLTSAADRRT
;
A
#
# COMPACT_ATOMS: atom_id res chain seq x y z
N MET A 1 -5.47 4.43 -21.36
CA MET A 1 -6.14 3.17 -21.00
C MET A 1 -6.77 3.37 -19.64
N THR A 2 -8.10 3.37 -19.57
CA THR A 2 -8.84 3.39 -18.30
C THR A 2 -8.44 2.17 -17.48
N SER A 3 -8.12 2.35 -16.20
CA SER A 3 -7.82 1.22 -15.34
C SER A 3 -9.06 0.32 -15.25
N THR A 4 -8.96 -0.90 -15.75
CA THR A 4 -10.05 -1.87 -15.63
C THR A 4 -10.21 -2.25 -14.16
N ALA A 5 -11.44 -2.30 -13.64
CA ALA A 5 -11.70 -2.64 -12.24
C ALA A 5 -10.95 -3.91 -11.76
N LYS A 6 -10.82 -4.90 -12.64
CA LYS A 6 -10.02 -6.12 -12.40
C LYS A 6 -8.55 -5.82 -12.05
N THR A 7 -7.93 -4.87 -12.73
CA THR A 7 -6.53 -4.46 -12.49
C THR A 7 -6.41 -3.74 -11.15
N VAL A 8 -7.34 -2.83 -10.84
CA VAL A 8 -7.37 -2.13 -9.54
C VAL A 8 -7.50 -3.13 -8.38
N VAL A 9 -8.44 -4.06 -8.47
CA VAL A 9 -8.67 -5.06 -7.40
C VAL A 9 -7.46 -5.97 -7.23
N ARG A 10 -6.87 -6.46 -8.34
CA ARG A 10 -5.64 -7.27 -8.27
C ARG A 10 -4.52 -6.51 -7.58
N ASP A 11 -4.30 -5.26 -7.96
CA ASP A 11 -3.21 -4.45 -7.42
C ASP A 11 -3.47 -4.08 -5.95
N ALA A 12 -4.71 -3.81 -5.57
CA ALA A 12 -5.11 -3.66 -4.17
C ALA A 12 -4.85 -4.93 -3.36
N ALA A 13 -5.14 -6.11 -3.93
CA ALA A 13 -4.86 -7.39 -3.29
C ALA A 13 -3.36 -7.64 -3.11
N ILE A 14 -2.51 -7.17 -4.03
CA ILE A 14 -1.04 -7.24 -3.89
C ILE A 14 -0.58 -6.36 -2.73
N VAL A 15 -1.03 -5.10 -2.67
CA VAL A 15 -0.65 -4.19 -1.58
C VAL A 15 -1.13 -4.74 -0.23
N TYR A 16 -2.39 -5.18 -0.17
CA TYR A 16 -2.98 -5.74 1.04
C TYR A 16 -2.30 -7.05 1.47
N GLY A 17 -1.97 -7.92 0.52
CA GLY A 17 -1.25 -9.16 0.79
C GLY A 17 0.16 -8.90 1.35
N LEU A 18 0.85 -7.88 0.85
CA LEU A 18 2.18 -7.51 1.34
C LEU A 18 2.13 -6.91 2.74
N THR A 19 1.18 -6.01 3.02
CA THR A 19 1.00 -5.45 4.37
C THR A 19 0.55 -6.50 5.37
N PHE A 20 -0.35 -7.40 4.97
CA PHE A 20 -0.79 -8.53 5.79
C PHE A 20 0.37 -9.48 6.11
N ALA A 21 1.18 -9.85 5.11
CA ALA A 21 2.35 -10.71 5.30
C ALA A 21 3.37 -10.07 6.25
N ALA A 22 3.62 -8.76 6.11
CA ALA A 22 4.48 -8.03 7.04
C ALA A 22 3.91 -8.04 8.47
N GLY A 23 2.61 -7.84 8.62
CA GLY A 23 1.91 -7.98 9.91
C GLY A 23 2.07 -9.36 10.53
N LEU A 24 1.93 -10.43 9.73
CA LEU A 24 2.11 -11.80 10.18
C LEU A 24 3.55 -12.10 10.61
N CYS A 25 4.54 -11.63 9.84
CA CYS A 25 5.96 -11.76 10.21
C CYS A 25 6.28 -11.04 11.53
N MET A 26 5.73 -9.84 11.73
CA MET A 26 5.90 -9.12 13.00
C MET A 26 5.25 -9.85 14.17
N ALA A 27 4.02 -10.35 13.99
CA ALA A 27 3.34 -11.13 15.01
C ALA A 27 4.13 -12.40 15.38
N ALA A 28 4.69 -13.10 14.37
CA ALA A 28 5.55 -14.26 14.58
C ALA A 28 6.86 -13.91 15.33
N ALA A 29 7.38 -12.69 15.16
CA ALA A 29 8.53 -12.16 15.89
C ALA A 29 8.18 -11.60 17.29
N GLY A 30 6.92 -11.68 17.73
CA GLY A 30 6.48 -11.12 19.02
C GLY A 30 6.36 -9.59 19.03
N ILE A 31 6.41 -8.95 17.86
CA ILE A 31 6.23 -7.51 17.68
C ILE A 31 4.75 -7.25 17.45
N THR A 32 4.09 -6.64 18.43
CA THR A 32 2.68 -6.27 18.36
C THR A 32 2.52 -4.76 18.49
N LEU A 33 1.34 -4.25 18.14
CA LEU A 33 1.00 -2.83 18.31
C LEU A 33 1.07 -2.39 19.79
N GLU A 34 0.85 -3.31 20.72
CA GLU A 34 0.90 -3.06 22.17
C GLU A 34 2.33 -3.05 22.72
N ASN A 35 3.16 -3.99 22.28
CA ASN A 35 4.52 -4.13 22.78
C ASN A 35 5.50 -3.13 22.13
N ASN A 36 5.36 -2.89 20.82
CA ASN A 36 6.24 -2.01 20.08
C ASN A 36 5.50 -1.31 18.93
N SER A 37 4.66 -0.35 19.30
CA SER A 37 3.81 0.41 18.39
C SER A 37 4.60 1.07 17.26
N SER A 38 5.74 1.70 17.56
CA SER A 38 6.56 2.38 16.56
C SER A 38 7.05 1.44 15.46
N THR A 39 7.63 0.29 15.83
CA THR A 39 8.11 -0.70 14.86
C THR A 39 6.96 -1.29 14.03
N ALA A 40 5.82 -1.55 14.67
CA ALA A 40 4.63 -2.05 13.99
C ALA A 40 4.07 -1.05 12.96
N TYR A 41 3.97 0.23 13.33
CA TYR A 41 3.55 1.29 12.40
C TYR A 41 4.54 1.48 11.25
N LEU A 42 5.84 1.50 11.54
CA LEU A 42 6.88 1.65 10.51
C LEU A 42 6.88 0.49 9.53
N CYS A 43 6.78 -0.75 10.00
CA CYS A 43 6.71 -1.91 9.11
C CYS A 43 5.45 -1.91 8.25
N ASN A 44 4.30 -1.51 8.81
CA ASN A 44 3.07 -1.37 8.03
C ASN A 44 3.23 -0.29 6.96
N LEU A 45 3.84 0.86 7.31
CA LEU A 45 4.13 1.94 6.36
C LEU A 45 5.07 1.47 5.25
N LEU A 46 6.19 0.84 5.60
CA LEU A 46 7.19 0.37 4.64
C LEU A 46 6.63 -0.71 3.71
N SER A 47 5.91 -1.69 4.25
CA SER A 47 5.26 -2.72 3.43
C SER A 47 4.19 -2.14 2.50
N GLY A 48 3.40 -1.17 2.96
CA GLY A 48 2.45 -0.45 2.12
C GLY A 48 3.14 0.34 1.00
N VAL A 49 4.18 1.10 1.33
CA VAL A 49 5.00 1.84 0.35
C VAL A 49 5.59 0.89 -0.70
N LEU A 50 6.19 -0.23 -0.28
CA LEU A 50 6.72 -1.24 -1.18
C LEU A 50 5.64 -1.83 -2.10
N GLY A 51 4.45 -2.09 -1.57
CA GLY A 51 3.31 -2.58 -2.36
C GLY A 51 2.90 -1.57 -3.43
N PHE A 52 2.70 -0.31 -3.05
CA PHE A 52 2.35 0.76 -3.99
C PHE A 52 3.47 1.05 -4.99
N THR A 53 4.74 0.91 -4.61
CA THR A 53 5.87 0.99 -5.53
C THR A 53 5.82 -0.12 -6.57
N LEU A 54 5.60 -1.36 -6.15
CA LEU A 54 5.55 -2.51 -7.04
C LEU A 54 4.37 -2.46 -8.02
N VAL A 55 3.23 -1.93 -7.57
CA VAL A 55 2.09 -1.63 -8.45
C VAL A 55 2.42 -0.46 -9.38
N GLY A 56 3.01 0.61 -8.85
CA GLY A 56 3.36 1.82 -9.59
C GLY A 56 4.32 1.60 -10.74
N THR A 57 5.33 0.71 -10.57
CA THR A 57 6.32 0.42 -11.61
C THR A 57 5.71 -0.32 -12.81
N ARG A 58 4.58 -1.00 -12.64
CA ARG A 58 3.87 -1.72 -13.72
C ARG A 58 3.04 -0.81 -14.62
N LEU A 59 2.89 0.47 -14.27
CA LEU A 59 2.04 1.43 -14.98
C LEU A 59 2.88 2.47 -15.72
N SER A 60 2.56 2.71 -16.99
CA SER A 60 3.22 3.70 -17.84
C SER A 60 2.41 5.00 -18.02
N ALA A 61 1.08 4.96 -17.83
CA ALA A 61 0.17 6.10 -18.00
C ALA A 61 -0.86 6.17 -16.86
N ASN A 62 -1.33 7.38 -16.52
CA ASN A 62 -2.33 7.66 -15.48
C ASN A 62 -2.03 7.01 -14.11
N ARG A 63 -0.74 6.91 -13.76
CA ARG A 63 -0.27 6.23 -12.54
C ARG A 63 -0.90 6.79 -11.26
N ALA A 64 -0.98 8.11 -11.14
CA ALA A 64 -1.56 8.75 -9.96
C ALA A 64 -3.05 8.40 -9.78
N GLU A 65 -3.82 8.44 -10.87
CA GLU A 65 -5.24 8.07 -10.87
C GLU A 65 -5.43 6.60 -10.50
N HIS A 66 -4.63 5.70 -11.09
CA HIS A 66 -4.70 4.27 -10.75
C HIS A 66 -4.34 3.99 -9.30
N LEU A 67 -3.27 4.60 -8.79
CA LEU A 67 -2.86 4.43 -7.40
C LEU A 67 -3.91 4.99 -6.44
N ALA A 68 -4.60 6.08 -6.80
CA ALA A 68 -5.73 6.60 -6.03
C ALA A 68 -6.89 5.60 -5.98
N TRP A 69 -7.24 4.96 -7.10
CA TRP A 69 -8.25 3.89 -7.12
C TRP A 69 -7.84 2.67 -6.30
N VAL A 70 -6.56 2.25 -6.37
CA VAL A 70 -6.03 1.16 -5.56
C VAL A 70 -6.09 1.51 -4.07
N ALA A 71 -5.69 2.73 -3.70
CA ALA A 71 -5.75 3.24 -2.34
C ALA A 71 -7.18 3.30 -1.80
N ALA A 72 -8.12 3.84 -2.59
CA ALA A 72 -9.53 3.88 -2.23
C ALA A 72 -10.10 2.47 -2.02
N THR A 73 -9.81 1.54 -2.93
CA THR A 73 -10.22 0.14 -2.85
C THR A 73 -9.69 -0.51 -1.57
N LEU A 74 -8.39 -0.33 -1.27
CA LEU A 74 -7.76 -0.88 -0.08
C LEU A 74 -8.34 -0.30 1.21
N TRP A 75 -8.58 1.01 1.24
CA TRP A 75 -9.23 1.70 2.36
C TRP A 75 -10.66 1.20 2.59
N THR A 76 -11.43 0.96 1.52
CA THR A 76 -12.77 0.35 1.61
C THR A 76 -12.70 -1.10 2.09
N PHE A 77 -11.75 -1.92 1.62
CA PHE A 77 -11.59 -3.29 2.12
C PHE A 77 -11.22 -3.33 3.61
N ASN A 78 -10.48 -2.33 4.10
CA ASN A 78 -10.14 -2.19 5.51
C ASN A 78 -11.36 -1.99 6.42
N LEU A 79 -12.53 -1.64 5.87
CA LEU A 79 -13.79 -1.56 6.62
C LEU A 79 -14.22 -2.93 7.17
N THR A 80 -13.78 -4.02 6.53
CA THR A 80 -13.94 -5.39 7.05
C THR A 80 -13.31 -5.56 8.43
N ASN A 81 -12.22 -4.86 8.74
CA ASN A 81 -11.60 -4.93 10.07
C ASN A 81 -12.49 -4.34 11.16
N ILE A 82 -13.35 -3.36 10.83
CA ILE A 82 -14.35 -2.83 11.77
C ILE A 82 -15.42 -3.90 12.04
N VAL A 83 -15.92 -4.55 10.99
CA VAL A 83 -16.93 -5.61 11.09
C VAL A 83 -16.41 -6.79 11.92
N LEU A 84 -15.11 -7.10 11.81
CA LEU A 84 -14.44 -8.14 12.58
C LEU A 84 -14.02 -7.71 14.00
N GLY A 85 -14.27 -6.45 14.39
CA GLY A 85 -13.90 -5.92 15.71
C GLY A 85 -12.40 -5.71 15.93
N LEU A 86 -11.59 -5.74 14.86
CA LEU A 86 -10.13 -5.55 14.90
C LEU A 86 -9.72 -4.07 14.88
N GLN A 87 -10.62 -3.18 14.47
CA GLN A 87 -10.32 -1.77 14.26
C GLN A 87 -11.52 -0.89 14.59
N THR A 88 -11.28 0.26 15.21
CA THR A 88 -12.33 1.25 15.51
C THR A 88 -12.62 2.15 14.29
N SER A 89 -13.81 2.75 14.24
CA SER A 89 -14.19 3.69 13.17
C SER A 89 -13.24 4.90 13.09
N SER A 90 -12.75 5.39 14.23
CA SER A 90 -11.75 6.47 14.27
C SER A 90 -10.41 6.03 13.68
N ALA A 91 -9.91 4.84 14.05
CA ALA A 91 -8.71 4.28 13.48
C ALA A 91 -8.83 4.04 11.97
N TRP A 92 -10.02 3.69 11.47
CA TRP A 92 -10.28 3.55 10.04
C TRP A 92 -10.21 4.87 9.27
N ILE A 93 -10.76 5.95 9.81
CA ILE A 93 -10.62 7.29 9.20
C ILE A 93 -9.14 7.69 9.15
N HIS A 94 -8.40 7.51 10.26
CA HIS A 94 -6.97 7.82 10.30
C HIS A 94 -6.14 6.96 9.35
N SER A 95 -6.51 5.68 9.16
CA SER A 95 -5.82 4.79 8.22
C SER A 95 -5.89 5.29 6.77
N GLY A 96 -6.93 6.05 6.40
CA GLY A 96 -7.05 6.64 5.06
C GLY A 96 -5.91 7.61 4.76
N LEU A 97 -5.55 8.47 5.74
CA LEU A 97 -4.41 9.37 5.61
C LEU A 97 -3.10 8.59 5.44
N THR A 98 -2.92 7.52 6.23
CA THR A 98 -1.74 6.67 6.15
C THR A 98 -1.64 5.97 4.79
N ILE A 99 -2.75 5.45 4.26
CA ILE A 99 -2.79 4.80 2.94
C ILE A 99 -2.47 5.81 1.83
N LEU A 100 -2.98 7.04 1.90
CA LEU A 100 -2.63 8.11 0.96
C LEU A 100 -1.14 8.46 1.02
N LEU A 101 -0.57 8.51 2.23
CA LEU A 101 0.86 8.71 2.41
C LEU A 101 1.67 7.54 1.79
N MET A 102 1.27 6.29 2.04
CA MET A 102 1.91 5.11 1.44
C MET A 102 1.82 5.13 -0.10
N ALA A 103 0.67 5.51 -0.65
CA ALA A 103 0.44 5.59 -2.08
C ALA A 103 1.27 6.69 -2.76
N SER A 104 1.36 7.86 -2.12
CA SER A 104 2.15 8.98 -2.65
C SER A 104 3.66 8.69 -2.60
N LEU A 105 4.16 8.17 -1.48
CA LEU A 105 5.56 7.74 -1.34
C LEU A 105 5.89 6.58 -2.30
N GLY A 106 5.05 5.55 -2.32
CA GLY A 106 5.24 4.38 -3.17
C GLY A 106 5.21 4.72 -4.66
N GLY A 107 4.27 5.58 -5.07
CA GLY A 107 4.16 6.10 -6.43
C GLY A 107 5.35 6.97 -6.85
N SER A 108 5.86 7.81 -5.94
CA SER A 108 7.05 8.63 -6.17
C SER A 108 8.31 7.77 -6.36
N LEU A 109 8.49 6.76 -5.50
CA LEU A 109 9.60 5.81 -5.63
C LEU A 109 9.52 5.02 -6.92
N ALA A 110 8.32 4.57 -7.31
CA ALA A 110 8.10 3.91 -8.59
C ALA A 110 8.49 4.81 -9.78
N MET A 111 8.16 6.10 -9.71
CA MET A 111 8.55 7.07 -10.73
C MET A 111 10.06 7.15 -10.87
N ILE A 112 10.77 7.36 -9.76
CA ILE A 112 12.24 7.43 -9.73
C ILE A 112 12.84 6.16 -10.35
N LEU A 113 12.42 4.98 -9.90
CA LEU A 113 12.94 3.70 -10.40
C LEU A 113 12.70 3.52 -11.90
N THR A 114 11.52 3.91 -12.40
CA THR A 114 11.22 3.81 -13.84
C THR A 114 12.03 4.80 -14.67
N LEU A 115 12.31 6.01 -14.15
CA LEU A 115 13.15 7.00 -14.82
C LEU A 115 14.61 6.55 -14.88
N THR A 116 15.16 6.05 -13.76
CA THR A 116 16.52 5.53 -13.70
C THR A 116 16.71 4.36 -14.66
N SER A 117 15.76 3.40 -14.70
CA SER A 117 15.82 2.27 -15.65
C SER A 117 15.76 2.72 -17.12
N ALA A 118 15.01 3.78 -17.43
CA ALA A 118 14.94 4.31 -18.79
C ALA A 118 16.22 5.03 -19.21
N ALA A 119 16.93 5.66 -18.28
CA ALA A 119 18.23 6.29 -18.52
C ALA A 119 19.32 5.25 -18.80
N ASP A 120 19.37 4.17 -18.02
CA ASP A 120 20.34 3.08 -18.14
C ASP A 120 20.23 2.32 -19.48
N ARG A 121 19.02 2.13 -20.03
CA ARG A 121 18.85 1.52 -21.36
C ARG A 121 19.33 2.37 -22.54
N ARG A 122 19.64 3.66 -22.32
CA ARG A 122 20.06 4.59 -23.37
C ARG A 122 21.58 4.76 -23.44
N THR A 123 22.32 4.21 -22.47
CA THR A 123 23.79 4.18 -22.43
C THR A 123 24.31 2.85 -22.92
#